data_AF-A0A3R7AIJ4-F1
#
_entry.id   AF-A0A3R7AIJ4-F1
#
_cell.length_a   1.000
_cell.length_b   1.000
_cell.length_c   1.000
_cell.angle_alpha   90.00
_cell.angle_beta   90.00
_cell.angle_gamma   90.00
#
_symmetry.space_group_name_H-M   'P 1'
#
loop_
_entity.id
_entity.type
_entity.pdbx_description
1 polymer ?
#
loop_
_entity_poly.entity_id
_entity_poly.type
_entity_poly.pdbx_seq_one_letter_code
_entity_poly.pdbx_strand_id
1 'polypeptide(L)'
;MEQVFEQLREDSKDFWTPRSIARIPQPTPLEFYRNYVSKNIPVIITNAMDSWPAMAKWTNEYLVDTLGETQVTVDVTPFGYGDAVVRHSIVHTWHPLTHPFQTTVGTENVFVMPEERSMSFRDFLAILHDPCFDGVPYLSHQNDSLRDQFPALVDDVDPMLAFASEAFGNTPEAVNLWIGDERAVSTMHKDHYEVRQSIAMQDNNDLTPWIPVNPLHPQVEKYPLTKHLQPLVVTLEAGETLYLPSLWYHRATQLTETVAVNYW
;
A
#
# COMPACT_ATOMS: atom_id res chain seq x y z
N MET A 1 -22.33 15.11 -18.92
CA MET A 1 -21.54 14.29 -17.97
C MET A 1 -20.20 14.96 -17.68
N GLU A 2 -19.39 15.33 -18.68
CA GLU A 2 -18.12 16.05 -18.44
C GLU A 2 -18.26 17.34 -17.63
N GLN A 3 -19.23 18.21 -17.94
CA GLN A 3 -19.50 19.42 -17.15
C GLN A 3 -19.84 19.14 -15.68
N VAL A 4 -20.49 18.00 -15.41
CA VAL A 4 -20.84 17.60 -14.03
C VAL A 4 -19.59 17.17 -13.28
N PHE A 5 -18.69 16.41 -13.92
CA PHE A 5 -17.42 16.05 -13.30
C PHE A 5 -16.51 17.25 -13.10
N GLU A 6 -16.51 18.20 -14.03
CA GLU A 6 -15.76 19.44 -13.86
C GLU A 6 -16.30 20.27 -12.70
N GLN A 7 -17.63 20.43 -12.59
CA GLN A 7 -18.23 21.16 -11.47
C GLN A 7 -17.99 20.45 -10.15
N LEU A 8 -18.21 19.13 -10.08
CA LEU A 8 -17.94 18.33 -8.88
C LEU A 8 -16.49 18.46 -8.44
N ARG A 9 -15.56 18.47 -9.40
CA ARG A 9 -14.13 18.65 -9.15
C ARG A 9 -13.86 20.03 -8.55
N GLU A 10 -14.42 21.10 -9.12
CA GLU A 10 -14.23 22.46 -8.57
C GLU A 10 -14.88 22.61 -7.19
N ASP A 11 -16.12 22.14 -7.01
CA ASP A 11 -16.80 22.18 -5.71
C ASP A 11 -16.02 21.40 -4.65
N SER A 12 -15.51 20.21 -5.00
CA SER A 12 -14.71 19.39 -4.09
C SER A 12 -13.41 20.09 -3.70
N LYS A 13 -12.78 20.87 -4.58
CA LYS A 13 -11.58 21.66 -4.25
C LYS A 13 -11.89 22.84 -3.34
N ASP A 14 -13.00 23.51 -3.59
CA ASP A 14 -13.34 24.74 -2.88
C ASP A 14 -13.86 24.47 -1.46
N PHE A 15 -14.53 23.33 -1.25
CA PHE A 15 -15.22 23.06 0.02
C PHE A 15 -14.64 21.92 0.87
N TRP A 16 -13.92 20.95 0.28
CA TRP A 16 -13.59 19.72 1.00
C TRP A 16 -12.12 19.30 0.90
N THR A 17 -11.62 19.12 -0.32
CA THR A 17 -10.30 18.53 -0.59
C THR A 17 -9.20 19.49 -0.15
N PRO A 18 -8.32 19.11 0.78
CA PRO A 18 -7.23 19.98 1.17
C PRO A 18 -6.27 20.19 -0.02
N ARG A 19 -5.70 21.40 -0.15
CA ARG A 19 -4.70 21.69 -1.22
C ARG A 19 -3.34 21.05 -0.94
N SER A 20 -3.09 20.70 0.32
CA SER A 20 -1.89 20.01 0.79
C SER A 20 -2.22 19.23 2.04
N ILE A 21 -1.45 18.17 2.32
CA ILE A 21 -1.60 17.40 3.56
C ILE A 21 -0.86 18.15 4.68
N ALA A 22 -1.59 18.48 5.75
CA ALA A 22 -1.03 19.18 6.90
C ALA A 22 -0.11 18.26 7.72
N ARG A 23 0.88 18.84 8.38
CA ARG A 23 1.72 18.21 9.41
C ARG A 23 1.39 18.82 10.76
N ILE A 24 1.05 18.00 11.73
CA ILE A 24 0.70 18.43 13.09
C ILE A 24 1.42 17.55 14.12
N PRO A 25 1.73 18.04 15.32
CA PRO A 25 2.10 17.16 16.43
C PRO A 25 0.91 16.29 16.83
N GLN A 26 1.17 15.23 17.59
CA GLN A 26 0.15 14.33 18.12
C GLN A 26 -1.06 15.11 18.70
N PRO A 27 -2.26 14.98 18.10
CA PRO A 27 -3.46 15.66 18.57
C PRO A 27 -4.08 14.95 19.78
N THR A 28 -5.00 15.64 20.47
CA THR A 28 -5.94 14.94 21.36
C THR A 28 -6.94 14.09 20.55
N PRO A 29 -7.53 13.03 21.13
CA PRO A 29 -8.56 12.22 20.46
C PRO A 29 -9.70 13.07 19.87
N LEU A 30 -10.18 14.06 20.62
CA LEU A 30 -11.26 14.95 20.20
C LEU A 30 -10.84 15.83 19.01
N GLU A 31 -9.62 16.37 19.02
CA GLU A 31 -9.10 17.18 17.91
C GLU A 31 -8.92 16.32 16.66
N PHE A 32 -8.37 15.11 16.82
CA PHE A 32 -8.20 14.16 15.73
C PHE A 32 -9.54 13.84 15.08
N TYR A 33 -10.54 13.48 15.89
CA TYR A 33 -11.86 13.13 15.38
C TYR A 33 -12.56 14.30 14.69
N ARG A 34 -12.62 15.47 15.35
CA ARG A 34 -13.32 16.66 14.87
C ARG A 34 -12.67 17.25 13.61
N ASN A 35 -11.34 17.28 13.55
CA ASN A 35 -10.64 18.02 12.51
C ASN A 35 -10.30 17.15 11.29
N TYR A 36 -10.14 15.84 11.46
CA TYR A 36 -9.63 14.94 10.41
C TYR A 36 -10.56 13.77 10.13
N VAL A 37 -10.90 12.95 11.15
CA VAL A 37 -11.72 11.74 10.94
C VAL A 37 -13.11 12.07 10.41
N SER A 38 -13.88 12.88 11.14
CA SER A 38 -15.25 13.27 10.76
C SER A 38 -15.35 14.07 9.46
N LYS A 39 -14.25 14.66 9.00
CA LYS A 39 -14.17 15.39 7.73
C LYS A 39 -13.59 14.56 6.60
N ASN A 40 -13.11 13.35 6.89
CA ASN A 40 -12.42 12.46 5.95
C ASN A 40 -11.22 13.17 5.27
N ILE A 41 -10.39 13.86 6.08
CA ILE A 41 -9.23 14.62 5.60
C ILE A 41 -7.93 13.96 6.09
N PRO A 42 -6.97 13.65 5.19
CA PRO A 42 -5.68 13.08 5.57
C PRO A 42 -4.81 14.09 6.31
N VAL A 43 -3.96 13.59 7.21
CA VAL A 43 -3.02 14.42 7.96
C VAL A 43 -1.77 13.63 8.33
N ILE A 44 -0.62 14.29 8.32
CA ILE A 44 0.62 13.75 8.88
C ILE A 44 0.73 14.16 10.34
N ILE A 45 1.00 13.20 11.19
CA ILE A 45 1.13 13.33 12.63
C ILE A 45 2.61 13.10 12.97
N THR A 46 3.24 14.12 13.53
CA THR A 46 4.61 14.06 14.05
C THR A 46 4.57 13.70 15.53
N ASN A 47 5.68 13.16 16.03
CA ASN A 47 5.88 12.83 17.45
C ASN A 47 4.98 11.71 18.02
N ALA A 48 4.19 11.02 17.17
CA ALA A 48 3.31 9.93 17.59
C ALA A 48 4.06 8.62 17.91
N MET A 49 5.31 8.50 17.45
CA MET A 49 6.14 7.31 17.61
C MET A 49 7.50 7.59 18.27
N ASP A 50 7.67 8.76 18.88
CA ASP A 50 8.92 9.16 19.56
C ASP A 50 9.30 8.21 20.71
N SER A 51 8.31 7.55 21.30
CA SER A 51 8.49 6.56 22.38
C SER A 51 8.89 5.17 21.89
N TRP A 52 8.80 4.89 20.58
CA TRP A 52 9.01 3.55 20.06
C TRP A 52 10.48 3.16 20.07
N PRO A 53 10.85 2.03 20.70
CA PRO A 53 12.21 1.49 20.58
C PRO A 53 12.66 1.29 19.13
N ALA A 54 11.72 0.97 18.22
CA ALA A 54 11.97 0.81 16.79
C ALA A 54 12.74 1.98 16.17
N MET A 55 12.46 3.22 16.59
CA MET A 55 13.10 4.43 16.04
C MET A 55 14.63 4.47 16.24
N ALA A 56 15.14 3.77 17.26
CA ALA A 56 16.56 3.68 17.52
C ALA A 56 17.14 2.30 17.17
N LYS A 57 16.32 1.25 17.22
CA LYS A 57 16.77 -0.14 17.09
C LYS A 57 16.75 -0.67 15.66
N TRP A 58 15.76 -0.31 14.85
CA TRP A 58 15.51 -0.99 13.58
C TRP A 58 16.52 -0.58 12.49
N THR A 59 17.72 -1.17 12.59
CA THR A 59 18.73 -1.21 11.53
C THR A 59 18.74 -2.60 10.90
N ASN A 60 19.36 -2.72 9.72
CA ASN A 60 19.49 -4.02 9.04
C ASN A 60 20.22 -5.04 9.91
N GLU A 61 21.24 -4.63 10.67
CA GLU A 61 21.95 -5.50 11.60
C GLU A 61 21.01 -6.00 12.71
N TYR A 62 20.26 -5.11 13.35
CA TYR A 62 19.32 -5.49 14.41
C TYR A 62 18.24 -6.44 13.88
N LEU A 63 17.68 -6.15 12.71
CA LEU A 63 16.63 -6.96 12.11
C LEU A 63 17.16 -8.35 11.72
N VAL A 64 18.37 -8.44 11.17
CA VAL A 64 19.02 -9.73 10.88
C VAL A 64 19.35 -10.51 12.16
N ASP A 65 19.85 -9.85 13.21
CA ASP A 65 20.16 -10.50 14.48
C ASP A 65 18.90 -11.00 15.20
N THR A 66 17.80 -10.26 15.09
CA THR A 66 16.53 -10.56 15.76
C THR A 66 15.67 -11.55 14.98
N LEU A 67 15.60 -11.41 13.66
CA LEU A 67 14.68 -12.14 12.79
C LEU A 67 15.36 -13.08 11.81
N GLY A 68 16.69 -13.18 11.76
CA GLY A 68 17.41 -13.80 10.64
C GLY A 68 16.88 -15.18 10.21
N GLU A 69 16.51 -16.04 11.16
CA GLU A 69 15.99 -17.39 10.91
C GLU A 69 14.44 -17.46 10.91
N THR A 70 13.75 -16.35 11.19
CA THR A 70 12.29 -16.26 11.14
C THR A 70 11.82 -16.46 9.70
N GLN A 71 10.89 -17.40 9.52
CA GLN A 71 10.25 -17.61 8.22
C GLN A 71 9.25 -16.50 7.95
N VAL A 72 9.38 -15.85 6.79
CA VAL A 72 8.54 -14.73 6.37
C VAL A 72 7.92 -15.02 5.02
N THR A 73 6.77 -14.40 4.76
CA THR A 73 6.11 -14.42 3.44
C THR A 73 6.60 -13.22 2.63
N VAL A 74 7.31 -13.50 1.55
CA VAL A 74 7.89 -12.52 0.65
C VAL A 74 7.09 -12.48 -0.64
N ASP A 75 6.64 -11.28 -1.00
CA ASP A 75 6.05 -11.01 -2.31
C ASP A 75 7.17 -10.78 -3.32
N VAL A 76 7.11 -11.47 -4.45
CA VAL A 76 8.03 -11.28 -5.57
C VAL A 76 7.23 -10.91 -6.81
N THR A 77 7.58 -9.79 -7.41
CA THR A 77 6.98 -9.33 -8.67
C THR A 77 8.07 -9.08 -9.71
N PRO A 78 7.81 -9.27 -11.01
CA PRO A 78 8.85 -9.05 -12.03
C PRO A 78 9.24 -7.57 -12.18
N PHE A 79 8.34 -6.64 -11.87
CA PHE A 79 8.51 -5.20 -12.13
C PHE A 79 8.18 -4.30 -10.92
N GLY A 80 7.99 -4.88 -9.75
CA GLY A 80 7.68 -4.14 -8.52
C GLY A 80 6.21 -3.83 -8.29
N TYR A 81 5.31 -4.06 -9.25
CA TYR A 81 3.89 -3.74 -9.10
C TYR A 81 3.12 -4.87 -8.42
N GLY A 82 2.83 -4.70 -7.13
CA GLY A 82 1.91 -5.56 -6.39
C GLY A 82 0.45 -5.24 -6.73
N ASP A 83 -0.37 -6.29 -6.88
CA ASP A 83 -1.81 -6.21 -7.20
C ASP A 83 -2.11 -5.22 -8.32
N ALA A 84 -1.79 -5.61 -9.56
CA ALA A 84 -1.74 -4.70 -10.69
C ALA A 84 -2.50 -5.22 -11.90
N VAL A 85 -3.02 -4.30 -12.72
CA VAL A 85 -3.49 -4.64 -14.08
C VAL A 85 -2.30 -4.61 -15.02
N VAL A 86 -1.93 -5.77 -15.57
CA VAL A 86 -0.85 -5.90 -16.54
C VAL A 86 -1.39 -6.34 -17.90
N ARG A 87 -0.68 -5.95 -18.95
CA ARG A 87 -0.99 -6.36 -20.32
C ARG A 87 -0.30 -7.70 -20.61
N HIS A 88 -1.07 -8.78 -20.66
CA HIS A 88 -0.58 -10.12 -20.94
C HIS A 88 -0.72 -10.47 -22.43
N SER A 89 0.29 -11.14 -22.98
CA SER A 89 0.27 -11.61 -24.37
C SER A 89 -0.42 -12.97 -24.44
N ILE A 90 -1.50 -13.06 -25.20
CA ILE A 90 -2.18 -14.33 -25.48
C ILE A 90 -1.34 -15.06 -26.53
N VAL A 91 -0.69 -16.14 -26.12
CA VAL A 91 0.09 -17.01 -27.00
C VAL A 91 -0.71 -18.27 -27.35
N HIS A 92 -0.88 -18.54 -28.64
CA HIS A 92 -1.34 -19.86 -29.08
C HIS A 92 -0.14 -20.78 -29.27
N THR A 93 -0.10 -21.88 -28.53
CA THR A 93 0.83 -22.99 -28.77
C THR A 93 0.08 -24.13 -29.48
N TRP A 94 0.40 -24.38 -30.76
CA TRP A 94 -0.06 -25.58 -31.45
C TRP A 94 0.87 -26.74 -31.08
N HIS A 95 0.51 -27.49 -30.04
CA HIS A 95 1.13 -28.76 -29.61
C HIS A 95 2.65 -28.69 -29.28
N PRO A 96 3.05 -28.83 -27.98
CA PRO A 96 4.42 -28.57 -27.48
C PRO A 96 5.58 -29.27 -28.19
N LEU A 97 5.32 -30.41 -28.84
CA LEU A 97 6.36 -31.26 -29.43
C LEU A 97 6.55 -31.06 -30.95
N THR A 98 5.72 -30.25 -31.61
CA THR A 98 5.73 -30.17 -33.10
C THR A 98 5.93 -28.78 -33.67
N HIS A 99 5.62 -27.72 -32.93
CA HIS A 99 5.77 -26.33 -33.40
C HIS A 99 6.39 -25.46 -32.28
N PRO A 100 7.72 -25.23 -32.30
CA PRO A 100 8.42 -24.49 -31.24
C PRO A 100 8.20 -22.96 -31.30
N PHE A 101 7.45 -22.46 -32.28
CA PHE A 101 7.19 -21.03 -32.43
C PHE A 101 5.89 -20.66 -31.71
N GLN A 102 6.02 -19.89 -30.63
CA GLN A 102 4.89 -19.20 -30.00
C GLN A 102 4.49 -18.01 -30.89
N THR A 103 3.24 -17.99 -31.35
CA THR A 103 2.69 -16.83 -32.03
C THR A 103 1.79 -16.10 -31.05
N THR A 104 2.10 -14.82 -30.79
CA THR A 104 1.20 -13.93 -30.05
C THR A 104 -0.02 -13.66 -30.91
N VAL A 105 -1.20 -14.06 -30.44
CA VAL A 105 -2.47 -13.94 -31.16
C VAL A 105 -3.31 -12.77 -30.65
N GLY A 106 -2.96 -12.23 -29.48
CA GLY A 106 -3.58 -11.02 -28.95
C GLY A 106 -2.91 -10.55 -27.67
N THR A 107 -3.46 -9.50 -27.09
CA THR A 107 -3.10 -9.06 -25.74
C THR A 107 -4.36 -8.77 -24.97
N GLU A 108 -4.38 -9.14 -23.70
CA GLU A 108 -5.46 -8.82 -22.77
C GLU A 108 -4.93 -8.16 -21.51
N ASN A 109 -5.82 -7.50 -20.77
CA ASN A 109 -5.50 -6.97 -19.47
C ASN A 109 -5.92 -7.99 -18.42
N VAL A 110 -5.00 -8.38 -17.56
CA VAL A 110 -5.25 -9.29 -16.43
C VAL A 110 -4.86 -8.60 -15.14
N PHE A 111 -5.62 -8.87 -14.08
CA PHE A 111 -5.21 -8.54 -12.73
C PHE A 111 -4.23 -9.62 -12.26
N VAL A 112 -3.06 -9.22 -11.78
CA VAL A 112 -2.03 -10.13 -11.26
C VAL A 112 -1.74 -9.80 -9.81
N MET A 113 -1.67 -10.87 -9.01
CA MET A 113 -1.18 -10.83 -7.63
C MET A 113 0.32 -11.20 -7.62
N PRO A 114 1.06 -10.80 -6.58
CA PRO A 114 2.46 -11.22 -6.41
C PRO A 114 2.62 -12.73 -6.30
N GLU A 115 3.83 -13.21 -6.61
CA GLU A 115 4.23 -14.56 -6.23
C GLU A 115 4.66 -14.54 -4.76
N GLU A 116 3.96 -15.27 -3.89
CA GLU A 116 4.34 -15.43 -2.50
C GLU A 116 5.37 -16.56 -2.33
N ARG A 117 6.48 -16.27 -1.65
CA ARG A 117 7.50 -17.25 -1.28
C ARG A 117 7.73 -17.24 0.23
N SER A 118 7.89 -18.41 0.82
CA SER A 118 8.38 -18.51 2.20
C SER A 118 9.90 -18.67 2.19
N MET A 119 10.60 -17.80 2.93
CA MET A 119 12.05 -17.88 3.13
C MET A 119 12.44 -17.30 4.49
N SER A 120 13.69 -17.48 4.89
CA SER A 120 14.21 -16.84 6.10
C SER A 120 14.30 -15.32 5.89
N PHE A 121 14.16 -14.53 6.96
CA PHE A 121 14.33 -13.08 6.88
C PHE A 121 15.72 -12.69 6.37
N ARG A 122 16.75 -13.47 6.74
CA ARG A 122 18.12 -13.30 6.26
C ARG A 122 18.22 -13.45 4.75
N ASP A 123 17.58 -14.49 4.19
CA ASP A 123 17.58 -14.72 2.75
C ASP A 123 16.79 -13.62 2.02
N PHE A 124 15.67 -13.16 2.60
CA PHE A 124 14.91 -12.02 2.10
C PHE A 124 15.78 -10.76 1.95
N LEU A 125 16.51 -10.37 3.00
CA LEU A 125 17.39 -9.19 2.91
C LEU A 125 18.53 -9.40 1.90
N ALA A 126 19.06 -10.63 1.81
CA ALA A 126 20.09 -10.94 0.82
C ALA A 126 19.59 -10.74 -0.62
N ILE A 127 18.36 -11.18 -0.94
CA ILE A 127 17.78 -10.98 -2.29
C ILE A 127 17.29 -9.54 -2.51
N LEU A 128 16.87 -8.83 -1.45
CA LEU A 128 16.51 -7.42 -1.53
C LEU A 128 17.73 -6.59 -1.96
N HIS A 129 18.90 -6.88 -1.42
CA HIS A 129 20.15 -6.19 -1.75
C HIS A 129 20.89 -6.75 -2.97
N ASP A 130 20.39 -7.81 -3.61
CA ASP A 130 21.01 -8.38 -4.81
C ASP A 130 20.48 -7.70 -6.09
N PRO A 131 21.29 -6.89 -6.80
CA PRO A 131 20.87 -6.27 -8.06
C PRO A 131 20.71 -7.27 -9.20
N CYS A 132 21.18 -8.51 -9.03
CA CYS A 132 21.08 -9.58 -10.04
C CYS A 132 19.86 -10.48 -9.81
N PHE A 133 19.12 -10.31 -8.71
CA PHE A 133 17.92 -11.08 -8.45
C PHE A 133 16.85 -10.78 -9.50
N ASP A 134 16.28 -11.85 -10.08
CA ASP A 134 15.23 -11.75 -11.10
C ASP A 134 13.88 -11.49 -10.44
N GLY A 135 13.62 -10.21 -10.18
CA GLY A 135 12.38 -9.71 -9.60
C GLY A 135 12.59 -8.59 -8.59
N VAL A 136 11.48 -8.19 -7.98
CA VAL A 136 11.41 -7.17 -6.94
C VAL A 136 10.77 -7.82 -5.71
N PRO A 137 11.58 -8.17 -4.69
CA PRO A 137 11.08 -8.74 -3.45
C PRO A 137 10.66 -7.64 -2.47
N TYR A 138 9.58 -7.86 -1.73
CA TYR A 138 9.15 -7.00 -0.63
C TYR A 138 8.25 -7.79 0.34
N LEU A 139 8.08 -7.28 1.57
CA LEU A 139 7.15 -7.80 2.56
C LEU A 139 5.92 -6.88 2.58
N SER A 140 4.76 -7.38 2.18
CA SER A 140 3.52 -6.60 2.25
C SER A 140 2.30 -7.36 2.76
N HIS A 141 2.50 -8.51 3.40
CA HIS A 141 1.39 -9.29 3.93
C HIS A 141 0.56 -8.46 4.93
N GLN A 142 -0.73 -8.24 4.63
CA GLN A 142 -1.60 -7.27 5.32
C GLN A 142 -2.60 -7.91 6.31
N ASN A 143 -2.44 -9.20 6.63
CA ASN A 143 -3.28 -9.92 7.57
C ASN A 143 -2.59 -10.07 8.93
N ASP A 144 -2.46 -8.95 9.63
CA ASP A 144 -1.87 -8.86 10.97
C ASP A 144 -0.41 -9.32 11.07
N SER A 145 0.36 -9.05 10.01
CA SER A 145 1.67 -9.66 9.81
C SER A 145 2.68 -9.36 10.92
N LEU A 146 2.63 -8.18 11.55
CA LEU A 146 3.56 -7.86 12.64
C LEU A 146 3.38 -8.81 13.82
N ARG A 147 2.14 -9.05 14.24
CA ARG A 147 1.84 -9.91 15.39
C ARG A 147 2.00 -11.39 15.05
N ASP A 148 1.67 -11.79 13.83
CA ASP A 148 1.69 -13.18 13.40
C ASP A 148 3.07 -13.67 12.94
N GLN A 149 3.79 -12.90 12.11
CA GLN A 149 5.07 -13.31 11.53
C GLN A 149 6.28 -12.71 12.25
N PHE A 150 6.12 -11.60 13.00
CA PHE A 150 7.22 -10.87 13.62
C PHE A 150 7.04 -10.64 15.13
N PRO A 151 6.71 -11.67 15.94
CA PRO A 151 6.43 -11.50 17.36
C PRO A 151 7.60 -10.88 18.15
N ALA A 152 8.84 -11.07 17.70
CA ALA A 152 10.03 -10.49 18.34
C ALA A 152 10.13 -8.96 18.20
N LEU A 153 9.40 -8.36 17.25
CA LEU A 153 9.38 -6.90 17.03
C LEU A 153 8.19 -6.21 17.70
N VAL A 154 7.21 -6.96 18.23
CA VAL A 154 5.97 -6.39 18.77
C VAL A 154 6.24 -5.43 19.93
N ASP A 155 7.22 -5.74 20.78
CA ASP A 155 7.59 -4.88 21.93
C ASP A 155 8.41 -3.64 21.52
N ASP A 156 8.81 -3.50 20.24
CA ASP A 156 9.52 -2.33 19.74
C ASP A 156 8.59 -1.23 19.22
N VAL A 157 7.29 -1.48 19.13
CA VAL A 157 6.27 -0.54 18.68
C VAL A 157 5.08 -0.54 19.64
N ASP A 158 4.30 0.54 19.67
CA ASP A 158 3.07 0.52 20.44
C ASP A 158 2.03 -0.42 19.78
N PRO A 159 1.23 -1.16 20.57
CA PRO A 159 0.19 -2.05 20.01
C PRO A 159 -0.94 -1.28 19.32
N MET A 160 -1.08 0.01 19.65
CA MET A 160 -2.03 0.94 19.04
C MET A 160 -1.60 2.38 19.31
N LEU A 161 -2.01 3.31 18.45
CA LEU A 161 -1.91 4.74 18.73
C LEU A 161 -3.05 5.16 19.66
N ALA A 162 -2.75 5.38 20.95
CA ALA A 162 -3.76 5.60 21.99
C ALA A 162 -4.78 6.70 21.66
N PHE A 163 -4.31 7.82 21.09
CA PHE A 163 -5.21 8.93 20.71
C PHE A 163 -6.19 8.54 19.60
N ALA A 164 -5.76 7.68 18.67
CA ALA A 164 -6.56 7.21 17.55
C ALA A 164 -7.57 6.17 18.02
N SER A 165 -7.14 5.19 18.83
CA SER A 165 -8.04 4.18 19.41
C SER A 165 -9.14 4.80 20.28
N GLU A 166 -8.83 5.83 21.06
CA GLU A 166 -9.85 6.57 21.81
C GLU A 166 -10.81 7.32 20.87
N ALA A 167 -10.30 7.96 19.81
CA ALA A 167 -11.12 8.68 18.84
C ALA A 167 -12.06 7.77 18.04
N PHE A 168 -11.60 6.58 17.66
CA PHE A 168 -12.40 5.60 16.92
C PHE A 168 -13.30 4.76 17.85
N GLY A 169 -12.93 4.64 19.13
CA GLY A 169 -13.65 3.79 20.09
C GLY A 169 -13.38 2.29 19.91
N ASN A 170 -12.29 1.93 19.24
CA ASN A 170 -11.87 0.54 19.01
C ASN A 170 -10.34 0.41 18.98
N THR A 171 -9.86 -0.83 18.95
CA THR A 171 -8.44 -1.17 18.77
C THR A 171 -8.20 -1.66 17.34
N PRO A 172 -6.96 -1.55 16.82
CA PRO A 172 -6.62 -2.08 15.51
C PRO A 172 -6.98 -3.56 15.36
N GLU A 173 -7.63 -3.90 14.25
CA GLU A 173 -7.91 -5.28 13.85
C GLU A 173 -6.62 -5.95 13.36
N ALA A 174 -5.77 -5.21 12.65
CA ALA A 174 -4.48 -5.68 12.15
C ALA A 174 -3.37 -4.65 12.37
N VAL A 175 -2.16 -5.15 12.68
CA VAL A 175 -0.92 -4.37 12.69
C VAL A 175 0.04 -5.05 11.74
N ASN A 176 0.41 -4.34 10.68
CA ASN A 176 1.17 -4.90 9.57
C ASN A 176 2.56 -4.31 9.50
N LEU A 177 3.54 -5.14 9.14
CA LEU A 177 4.90 -4.73 8.84
C LEU A 177 5.08 -4.69 7.32
N TRP A 178 5.66 -3.61 6.83
CA TRP A 178 6.06 -3.45 5.44
C TRP A 178 7.57 -3.25 5.35
N ILE A 179 8.24 -3.99 4.45
CA ILE A 179 9.67 -3.80 4.13
C ILE A 179 9.89 -3.94 2.63
N GLY A 180 10.65 -3.01 2.04
CA GLY A 180 11.01 -3.03 0.63
C GLY A 180 11.78 -1.78 0.24
N ASP A 181 12.16 -1.69 -1.03
CA ASP A 181 12.93 -0.57 -1.59
C ASP A 181 12.20 0.12 -2.73
N GLU A 182 12.79 1.16 -3.32
CA GLU A 182 12.16 2.02 -4.34
C GLU A 182 11.59 1.32 -5.57
N ARG A 183 11.93 0.04 -5.79
CA ARG A 183 11.42 -0.76 -6.91
C ARG A 183 9.98 -1.21 -6.67
N ALA A 184 9.57 -1.46 -5.43
CA ALA A 184 8.24 -1.95 -5.09
C ALA A 184 7.18 -0.83 -5.17
N VAL A 185 5.98 -1.15 -5.66
CA VAL A 185 4.89 -0.20 -5.86
C VAL A 185 3.57 -0.86 -5.49
N SER A 186 2.87 -0.29 -4.51
CA SER A 186 1.46 -0.59 -4.31
C SER A 186 0.64 0.26 -5.30
N THR A 187 -0.07 -0.40 -6.22
CA THR A 187 -0.79 0.30 -7.28
C THR A 187 -2.00 1.06 -6.74
N MET A 188 -2.65 1.88 -7.59
CA MET A 188 -3.77 2.71 -7.17
C MET A 188 -4.95 1.85 -6.71
N HIS A 189 -5.32 1.97 -5.44
CA HIS A 189 -6.47 1.27 -4.84
C HIS A 189 -7.09 2.11 -3.73
N LYS A 190 -8.15 1.60 -3.10
CA LYS A 190 -8.72 2.17 -1.87
C LYS A 190 -9.06 1.04 -0.92
N ASP A 191 -8.92 1.33 0.36
CA ASP A 191 -9.31 0.39 1.41
C ASP A 191 -10.65 0.76 2.01
N HIS A 192 -11.24 -0.25 2.66
CA HIS A 192 -12.50 -0.15 3.40
C HIS A 192 -12.26 -0.28 4.91
N TYR A 193 -11.00 -0.13 5.35
CA TYR A 193 -10.69 0.06 6.75
C TYR A 193 -11.10 1.47 7.13
N GLU A 194 -11.84 1.53 8.22
CA GLU A 194 -12.82 2.58 8.54
C GLU A 194 -12.79 2.88 10.04
N VAL A 195 -13.10 1.94 10.93
CA VAL A 195 -13.54 0.53 10.76
C VAL A 195 -15.06 0.36 10.44
N ARG A 196 -15.39 -0.76 9.75
CA ARG A 196 -16.27 -0.97 8.57
C ARG A 196 -17.73 -1.41 8.85
N GLN A 197 -18.63 -1.13 7.88
CA GLN A 197 -19.62 -2.11 7.38
C GLN A 197 -19.74 -1.99 5.86
N SER A 198 -19.49 -3.08 5.13
CA SER A 198 -19.91 -3.20 3.73
C SER A 198 -20.46 -4.59 3.43
N ILE A 199 -21.70 -4.62 2.94
CA ILE A 199 -22.32 -5.78 2.32
C ILE A 199 -21.79 -5.83 0.88
N ALA A 200 -20.85 -6.73 0.61
CA ALA A 200 -20.55 -7.09 -0.78
C ALA A 200 -21.67 -8.02 -1.25
N MET A 201 -22.54 -7.52 -2.15
CA MET A 201 -23.34 -8.43 -2.97
C MET A 201 -22.37 -9.17 -3.88
N GLN A 202 -22.25 -10.47 -3.67
CA GLN A 202 -21.43 -11.37 -4.49
C GLN A 202 -22.12 -11.48 -5.85
N ASP A 203 -21.77 -10.60 -6.78
CA ASP A 203 -22.16 -10.76 -8.18
C ASP A 203 -21.34 -11.94 -8.75
N ASN A 204 -22.04 -12.90 -9.35
CA ASN A 204 -21.53 -14.18 -9.86
C ASN A 204 -20.62 -14.07 -11.10
N ASN A 205 -19.88 -12.97 -11.26
CA ASN A 205 -18.88 -12.81 -12.32
C ASN A 205 -17.49 -12.79 -11.70
N ASP A 206 -16.61 -13.70 -12.15
CA ASP A 206 -15.20 -13.88 -11.72
C ASP A 206 -14.27 -12.68 -12.04
N LEU A 207 -14.78 -11.45 -12.08
CA LEU A 207 -14.04 -10.25 -12.44
C LEU A 207 -13.72 -9.43 -11.19
N THR A 208 -12.43 -9.37 -10.83
CA THR A 208 -11.93 -8.43 -9.82
C THR A 208 -11.89 -7.02 -10.40
N PRO A 209 -12.73 -6.07 -9.94
CA PRO A 209 -12.65 -4.69 -10.40
C PRO A 209 -11.36 -4.05 -9.87
N TRP A 210 -10.51 -3.56 -10.76
CA TRP A 210 -9.26 -2.89 -10.40
C TRP A 210 -9.01 -1.65 -11.26
N ILE A 211 -8.21 -0.70 -10.74
CA ILE A 211 -7.90 0.56 -11.43
C ILE A 211 -6.76 0.33 -12.41
N PRO A 212 -6.98 0.48 -13.73
CA PRO A 212 -5.93 0.29 -14.74
C PRO A 212 -5.11 1.57 -14.99
N VAL A 213 -5.38 2.64 -14.24
CA VAL A 213 -4.80 3.97 -14.44
C VAL A 213 -3.62 4.16 -13.50
N ASN A 214 -2.44 4.45 -14.06
CA ASN A 214 -1.35 5.03 -13.30
C ASN A 214 -1.56 6.55 -13.17
N PRO A 215 -1.79 7.09 -11.96
CA PRO A 215 -2.04 8.53 -11.77
C PRO A 215 -0.83 9.41 -12.12
N LEU A 216 0.40 8.86 -12.12
CA LEU A 216 1.61 9.59 -12.50
C LEU A 216 1.77 9.74 -14.01
N HIS A 217 1.18 8.81 -14.77
CA HIS A 217 1.23 8.79 -16.23
C HIS A 217 -0.17 8.50 -16.80
N PRO A 218 -1.14 9.42 -16.60
CA PRO A 218 -2.52 9.22 -17.01
C PRO A 218 -2.60 9.14 -18.55
N GLN A 219 -3.11 8.02 -19.05
CA GLN A 219 -3.35 7.81 -20.49
C GLN A 219 -4.67 8.48 -20.90
N VAL A 220 -4.67 9.81 -21.05
CA VAL A 220 -5.89 10.62 -21.30
C VAL A 220 -6.62 10.18 -22.57
N GLU A 221 -5.91 9.68 -23.58
CA GLU A 221 -6.52 9.16 -24.81
C GLU A 221 -7.39 7.92 -24.55
N LYS A 222 -6.97 7.08 -23.59
CA LYS A 222 -7.67 5.84 -23.21
C LYS A 222 -8.67 6.07 -22.08
N TYR A 223 -8.36 6.98 -21.16
CA TYR A 223 -9.16 7.31 -19.99
C TYR A 223 -9.39 8.83 -19.91
N PRO A 224 -10.24 9.43 -20.75
CA PRO A 224 -10.34 10.89 -20.89
C PRO A 224 -10.67 11.65 -19.60
N LEU A 225 -11.35 11.02 -18.66
CA LEU A 225 -11.71 11.63 -17.38
C LEU A 225 -10.51 11.81 -16.43
N THR A 226 -9.36 11.17 -16.70
CA THR A 226 -8.16 11.34 -15.88
C THR A 226 -7.59 12.74 -15.95
N LYS A 227 -7.95 13.54 -16.98
CA LYS A 227 -7.61 14.97 -17.08
C LYS A 227 -8.15 15.80 -15.90
N HIS A 228 -9.13 15.26 -15.17
CA HIS A 228 -9.74 15.91 -14.01
C HIS A 228 -9.13 15.47 -12.67
N LEU A 229 -8.19 14.51 -12.66
CA LEU A 229 -7.55 14.06 -11.43
C LEU A 229 -6.70 15.17 -10.80
N GLN A 230 -6.72 15.21 -9.47
CA GLN A 230 -5.91 16.12 -8.67
C GLN A 230 -5.27 15.33 -7.53
N PRO A 231 -4.15 14.66 -7.80
CA PRO A 231 -3.47 13.89 -6.77
C PRO A 231 -2.90 14.83 -5.71
N LEU A 232 -3.09 14.46 -4.44
CA LEU A 232 -2.25 14.97 -3.36
C LEU A 232 -1.02 14.08 -3.27
N VAL A 233 0.16 14.69 -3.38
CA VAL A 233 1.44 13.99 -3.29
C VAL A 233 2.12 14.41 -2.00
N VAL A 234 2.56 13.43 -1.22
CA VAL A 234 3.24 13.64 0.04
C VAL A 234 4.35 12.61 0.21
N THR A 235 5.43 13.04 0.86
CA THR A 235 6.51 12.16 1.33
C THR A 235 6.39 12.08 2.85
N LEU A 236 6.50 10.88 3.40
CA LEU A 236 6.62 10.65 4.84
C LEU A 236 8.09 10.45 5.20
N GLU A 237 8.52 11.11 6.25
CA GLU A 237 9.86 10.91 6.82
C GLU A 237 9.80 9.88 7.97
N ALA A 238 10.97 9.34 8.35
CA ALA A 238 11.07 8.49 9.54
C ALA A 238 10.56 9.23 10.78
N GLY A 239 9.68 8.60 11.56
CA GLY A 239 9.04 9.22 12.72
C GLY A 239 7.68 9.90 12.43
N GLU A 240 7.30 10.03 11.15
CA GLU A 240 5.99 10.57 10.76
C GLU A 240 4.94 9.47 10.60
N THR A 241 3.71 9.75 11.01
CA THR A 241 2.55 8.86 10.81
C THR A 241 1.55 9.54 9.88
N LEU A 242 1.13 8.87 8.80
CA LEU A 242 0.03 9.34 7.97
C LEU A 242 -1.29 8.77 8.47
N TYR A 243 -2.23 9.63 8.84
CA TYR A 243 -3.63 9.26 8.84
C TYR A 243 -4.16 9.33 7.40
N LEU A 244 -4.39 8.16 6.82
CA LEU A 244 -5.04 7.99 5.53
C LEU A 244 -6.51 7.59 5.77
N PRO A 245 -7.49 8.47 5.49
CA PRO A 245 -8.88 8.16 5.78
C PRO A 245 -9.43 7.04 4.89
N SER A 246 -10.45 6.35 5.37
CA SER A 246 -11.18 5.35 4.57
C SER A 246 -11.62 5.90 3.21
N LEU A 247 -11.64 5.01 2.22
CA LEU A 247 -12.06 5.26 0.84
C LEU A 247 -11.16 6.22 0.04
N TRP A 248 -10.05 6.72 0.62
CA TRP A 248 -9.07 7.49 -0.13
C TRP A 248 -8.33 6.58 -1.12
N TYR A 249 -8.44 6.94 -2.39
CA TYR A 249 -7.62 6.33 -3.44
C TYR A 249 -6.17 6.74 -3.24
N HIS A 250 -5.28 5.76 -3.15
CA HIS A 250 -3.86 5.99 -2.89
C HIS A 250 -2.99 5.02 -3.66
N ARG A 251 -1.75 5.47 -3.89
CA ARG A 251 -0.64 4.70 -4.46
C ARG A 251 0.56 4.97 -3.57
N ALA A 252 1.20 3.91 -3.08
CA ALA A 252 2.35 4.01 -2.19
C ALA A 252 3.63 3.56 -2.89
N THR A 253 4.70 4.32 -2.66
CA THR A 253 6.08 4.02 -3.03
C THR A 253 7.01 4.59 -1.97
N GLN A 254 8.26 4.17 -2.03
CA GLN A 254 9.34 4.55 -1.14
C GLN A 254 10.52 5.05 -1.98
N LEU A 255 11.32 5.92 -1.39
CA LEU A 255 12.46 6.54 -2.07
C LEU A 255 13.76 5.75 -1.87
N THR A 256 13.76 4.87 -0.88
CA THR A 256 14.87 4.01 -0.44
C THR A 256 14.29 2.75 0.19
N GLU A 257 15.17 1.84 0.59
CA GLU A 257 14.84 0.82 1.58
C GLU A 257 14.11 1.46 2.77
N THR A 258 12.93 0.92 3.09
CA THR A 258 12.01 1.46 4.08
C THR A 258 11.47 0.32 4.92
N VAL A 259 11.32 0.56 6.22
CA VAL A 259 10.54 -0.27 7.13
C VAL A 259 9.38 0.57 7.65
N ALA A 260 8.15 0.08 7.53
CA ALA A 260 6.96 0.80 7.95
C ALA A 260 6.00 -0.11 8.71
N VAL A 261 5.23 0.48 9.63
CA VAL A 261 4.15 -0.19 10.35
C VAL A 261 2.86 0.55 10.08
N ASN A 262 1.79 -0.19 9.77
CA ASN A 262 0.44 0.38 9.64
C ASN A 262 -0.55 -0.33 10.54
N TYR A 263 -1.49 0.45 11.07
CA TYR A 263 -2.61 0.01 11.90
C TYR A 263 -3.89 0.10 11.10
N TRP A 264 -4.66 -0.98 11.08
CA TRP A 264 -5.95 -1.09 10.40
C TRP A 264 -7.07 -1.34 11.40
#